data_AF-A0A662J5H9-F1
#
_entry.id   AF-A0A662J5H9-F1
#
_cell.length_a   1.000
_cell.length_b   1.000
_cell.length_c   1.000
_cell.angle_alpha   90.00
_cell.angle_beta   90.00
_cell.angle_gamma   90.00
#
_symmetry.space_group_name_H-M   'P 1'
#
loop_
_entity.id
_entity.type
_entity.pdbx_description
1 polymer ?
#
loop_
_entity_poly.entity_id
_entity_poly.type
_entity_poly.pdbx_seq_one_letter_code
_entity_poly.pdbx_strand_id
1 'polypeptide(L)'
;MRTRFVYVLLALTFTLIFSTYISPSSSASSSINNVEYGPYILDKCSYVYFWVPCEAAGETGIAVRMIYPHEPRYSEGAPVVVYV
;
A
#
# COMPACT_ATOMS: atom_id res chain seq x y z
N MET A 1 -16.74 1.20 -50.56
CA MET A 1 -15.50 1.35 -49.74
C MET A 1 -15.64 2.28 -48.55
N ARG A 2 -16.44 3.36 -48.62
CA ARG A 2 -16.60 4.35 -47.53
C ARG A 2 -17.26 3.82 -46.24
N THR A 3 -18.29 2.98 -46.33
CA THR A 3 -19.04 2.50 -45.16
C THR A 3 -18.24 1.55 -44.28
N ARG A 4 -17.44 0.64 -44.87
CA ARG A 4 -16.57 -0.29 -44.13
C ARG A 4 -15.48 0.45 -43.32
N PHE A 5 -15.00 1.58 -43.84
CA PHE A 5 -13.99 2.39 -43.16
C PHE A 5 -14.55 3.07 -41.90
N VAL A 6 -15.81 3.52 -41.96
CA VAL A 6 -16.49 4.18 -40.83
C VAL A 6 -16.72 3.19 -39.68
N TYR A 7 -17.16 1.96 -39.97
CA TYR A 7 -17.35 0.93 -38.93
C TYR A 7 -16.05 0.52 -38.25
N VAL A 8 -14.95 0.45 -39.00
CA VAL A 8 -13.62 0.15 -38.44
C VAL A 8 -13.17 1.27 -37.50
N LEU A 9 -13.40 2.53 -37.87
CA LEU A 9 -13.05 3.69 -37.03
C LEU A 9 -13.90 3.75 -35.74
N LEU A 10 -15.19 3.43 -35.84
CA LEU A 10 -16.10 3.35 -34.69
C LEU A 10 -15.74 2.20 -33.74
N ALA A 11 -15.39 1.03 -34.27
CA ALA A 11 -14.93 -0.09 -33.45
C ALA A 11 -13.63 0.24 -32.72
N LEU A 12 -12.70 0.92 -33.39
CA LEU A 12 -11.39 1.26 -32.82
C LEU A 12 -11.48 2.34 -31.73
N THR A 13 -12.40 3.30 -31.88
CA THR A 13 -12.68 4.29 -30.82
C THR A 13 -13.39 3.66 -29.63
N PHE A 14 -14.31 2.72 -29.86
CA PHE A 14 -15.00 2.01 -28.77
C PHE A 14 -14.04 1.14 -27.94
N THR A 15 -13.10 0.44 -28.57
CA THR A 15 -12.10 -0.36 -27.85
C THR A 15 -11.12 0.49 -27.06
N LEU A 16 -10.70 1.65 -27.59
CA LEU A 16 -9.84 2.60 -26.87
C LEU A 16 -10.53 3.15 -25.61
N ILE A 17 -11.80 3.55 -25.72
CA ILE A 17 -12.57 4.04 -24.58
C ILE A 17 -12.73 2.93 -23.54
N PHE A 18 -13.13 1.72 -23.94
CA PHE A 18 -13.31 0.60 -23.01
C PHE A 18 -12.02 0.21 -22.27
N SER A 19 -10.86 0.30 -22.93
CA SER A 19 -9.54 0.05 -22.32
C SER A 19 -9.20 1.07 -21.22
N THR A 20 -9.65 2.33 -21.34
CA THR A 20 -9.45 3.34 -20.29
C THR A 20 -10.34 3.12 -19.06
N TYR A 21 -11.53 2.52 -19.23
CA TYR A 21 -12.44 2.21 -18.12
C TYR A 21 -12.05 0.93 -17.35
N ILE A 22 -11.34 0.01 -17.98
CA ILE A 22 -10.86 -1.25 -17.35
C ILE A 22 -9.35 -1.19 -17.11
N SER A 23 -8.76 -0.01 -17.07
CA SER A 23 -7.46 0.13 -16.42
C SER A 23 -7.75 0.11 -14.92
N PRO A 24 -7.44 -0.97 -14.18
CA PRO A 24 -7.31 -0.83 -12.74
C PRO A 24 -6.34 0.34 -12.56
N SER A 25 -6.71 1.32 -11.75
CA SER A 25 -5.77 2.33 -11.27
C SER A 25 -4.56 1.55 -10.82
N SER A 26 -3.52 1.58 -11.63
CA SER A 26 -2.25 0.99 -11.27
C SER A 26 -1.72 1.96 -10.23
N SER A 27 -2.22 1.82 -9.00
CA SER A 27 -1.46 2.08 -7.80
C SER A 27 -0.33 1.06 -7.85
N ALA A 28 0.57 1.25 -8.81
CA ALA A 28 1.90 0.69 -8.76
C ALA A 28 2.48 1.36 -7.53
N SER A 29 2.31 0.70 -6.38
CA SER A 29 3.07 0.97 -5.18
C SER A 29 4.52 0.73 -5.59
N SER A 30 5.16 1.79 -6.08
CA SER A 30 6.58 1.82 -6.40
C SER A 30 7.28 1.37 -5.13
N SER A 31 7.91 0.20 -5.23
CA SER A 31 8.65 -0.53 -4.21
C SER A 31 8.91 0.29 -2.95
N ILE A 32 8.01 0.21 -1.96
CA ILE A 32 8.41 0.53 -0.60
C ILE A 32 9.42 -0.54 -0.28
N ASN A 33 10.69 -0.14 -0.29
CA ASN A 33 11.75 -0.93 0.31
C ASN A 33 11.22 -1.22 1.72
N ASN A 34 10.87 -2.47 2.01
CA ASN A 34 10.40 -2.91 3.32
C ASN A 34 11.58 -2.83 4.29
N VAL A 35 12.07 -1.61 4.53
CA VAL A 35 13.22 -1.36 5.36
C VAL A 35 12.71 -1.31 6.78
N GLU A 36 12.88 -2.44 7.45
CA GLU A 36 12.69 -2.53 8.89
C GLU A 36 13.97 -2.07 9.59
N TYR A 37 13.83 -1.19 10.58
CA TYR A 37 14.94 -0.74 11.42
C TYR A 37 14.72 -1.18 12.85
N GLY A 38 15.68 -1.96 13.38
CA GLY A 38 15.63 -2.56 14.72
C GLY A 38 15.94 -4.06 14.68
N PRO A 39 15.55 -4.82 15.73
CA PRO A 39 14.87 -4.35 16.93
C PRO A 39 15.79 -3.59 17.88
N TYR A 40 15.27 -2.55 18.51
CA TYR A 40 15.91 -1.87 19.62
C TYR A 40 15.39 -2.45 20.92
N ILE A 41 16.29 -2.91 21.78
CA ILE A 41 15.95 -3.55 23.06
C ILE A 41 16.07 -2.50 24.17
N LEU A 42 15.00 -2.30 24.92
CA LEU A 42 14.95 -1.53 26.17
C LEU A 42 14.74 -2.49 27.35
N ASP A 43 14.83 -1.98 28.57
CA ASP A 43 14.63 -2.78 29.79
C ASP A 43 13.29 -3.53 29.81
N LYS A 44 12.20 -2.87 29.39
CA LYS A 44 10.82 -3.40 29.53
C LYS A 44 10.13 -3.77 28.23
N CYS A 45 10.71 -3.40 27.10
CA CYS A 45 10.12 -3.60 25.79
C CYS A 45 11.17 -3.58 24.69
N SER A 46 10.80 -4.05 23.52
CA SER A 46 11.53 -3.85 22.28
C SER A 46 10.69 -3.05 21.31
N TYR A 47 11.32 -2.40 20.33
CA TYR A 47 10.58 -1.76 19.26
C TYR A 47 11.28 -1.86 17.91
N VAL A 48 10.47 -1.76 16.86
CA VAL A 48 10.90 -1.76 15.45
C VAL A 48 10.23 -0.59 14.73
N TYR A 49 10.92 0.00 13.77
CA TYR A 49 10.33 0.93 12.81
C TYR A 49 10.13 0.23 11.47
N PHE A 50 8.96 0.40 10.86
CA PHE A 50 8.67 -0.06 9.49
C PHE A 50 7.79 0.94 8.75
N TRP A 51 7.76 0.85 7.41
CA TRP A 51 7.11 1.81 6.54
C TRP A 51 5.87 1.18 5.90
N VAL A 52 4.70 1.80 6.11
CA VAL A 52 3.43 1.33 5.56
C VAL A 52 3.07 2.14 4.31
N PRO A 53 2.82 1.49 3.16
CA PRO A 53 2.37 2.20 1.97
C PRO A 53 1.08 2.98 2.21
N CYS A 54 1.06 4.24 1.78
CA CYS A 54 -0.12 5.09 1.88
C CYS A 54 -0.15 6.07 0.70
N GLU A 55 -1.23 6.05 -0.09
CA GLU A 55 -1.39 6.91 -1.27
C GLU A 55 -1.28 8.41 -0.91
N ALA A 56 -1.79 8.81 0.27
CA ALA A 56 -1.70 10.20 0.74
C ALA A 56 -0.28 10.64 1.12
N ALA A 57 0.61 9.70 1.45
CA ALA A 57 2.00 9.96 1.82
C ALA A 57 2.99 9.74 0.65
N GLY A 58 2.46 9.42 -0.55
CA GLY A 58 3.26 9.15 -1.74
C GLY A 58 4.26 8.02 -1.55
N GLU A 59 5.43 8.14 -2.17
CA GLU A 59 6.47 7.10 -2.17
C GLU A 59 7.16 6.90 -0.81
N THR A 60 6.99 7.84 0.12
CA THR A 60 7.59 7.74 1.46
C THR A 60 6.78 6.81 2.37
N GLY A 61 5.46 6.69 2.17
CA GLY A 61 4.61 5.94 3.08
C GLY A 61 4.55 6.53 4.50
N ILE A 62 3.96 5.77 5.43
CA ILE A 62 3.82 6.15 6.84
C ILE A 62 4.87 5.41 7.66
N ALA A 63 5.70 6.14 8.40
CA ALA A 63 6.61 5.54 9.37
C ALA A 63 5.82 5.07 10.60
N VAL A 64 5.90 3.78 10.92
CA VAL A 64 5.24 3.15 12.05
C VAL A 64 6.29 2.67 13.03
N ARG A 65 6.12 3.01 14.31
CA ARG A 65 6.90 2.42 15.41
C ARG A 65 6.04 1.42 16.16
N MET A 66 6.45 0.17 16.17
CA MET A 66 5.76 -0.88 16.90
C MET A 66 6.54 -1.24 18.16
N ILE A 67 5.88 -1.17 19.30
CA ILE A 67 6.47 -1.41 20.63
C ILE A 67 5.90 -2.73 21.17
N TYR A 68 6.78 -3.66 21.50
CA TYR A 68 6.47 -4.97 22.04
C TYR A 68 6.93 -5.06 23.51
N PRO A 69 6.01 -5.17 24.48
CA PRO A 69 6.39 -5.44 25.86
C PRO A 69 7.02 -6.84 25.96
N HIS A 70 8.07 -6.99 26.78
CA HIS A 70 8.71 -8.30 26.97
C HIS A 70 7.81 -9.29 27.71
N GLU A 71 6.97 -8.78 28.61
CA GLU A 71 6.00 -9.57 29.35
C GLU A 71 4.58 -9.06 29.05
N PRO A 72 3.65 -9.94 28.66
CA PRO A 72 2.28 -9.53 28.39
C PRO A 72 1.55 -9.18 29.70
N ARG A 73 0.74 -8.12 29.66
CA ARG A 73 -0.07 -7.71 30.83
C ARG A 73 -1.20 -8.70 31.15
N TYR A 74 -1.69 -9.42 30.15
CA TYR A 74 -2.74 -10.43 30.29
C TYR A 74 -2.29 -11.76 29.72
N SER A 75 -2.78 -12.87 30.28
CA SER A 75 -2.45 -14.23 29.83
C SER A 75 -2.86 -14.50 28.38
N GLU A 76 -3.91 -13.81 27.91
CA GLU A 76 -4.44 -13.88 26.55
C GLU A 76 -3.55 -13.10 25.54
N GLY A 77 -2.63 -12.26 26.02
CA GLY A 77 -1.75 -11.42 25.21
C GLY A 77 -1.72 -9.94 25.64
N ALA A 78 -1.05 -9.11 24.84
CA ALA A 78 -0.99 -7.66 25.04
C ALA A 78 -2.01 -6.94 24.15
N PRO A 79 -2.79 -5.97 24.67
CA PRO A 79 -3.68 -5.16 23.84
C PRO A 79 -2.87 -4.30 22.87
N VAL A 80 -3.34 -4.18 21.63
CA VAL A 80 -2.76 -3.27 20.63
C VAL A 80 -3.41 -1.90 20.77
N VAL A 81 -2.58 -0.87 20.96
CA VAL A 81 -3.01 0.53 20.98
C VAL A 81 -2.38 1.24 19.80
N VAL A 82 -3.20 1.87 18.97
CA VAL A 82 -2.75 2.69 17.84
C VAL A 82 -2.91 4.15 18.21
N TYR A 83 -1.83 4.90 18.12
CA TYR A 83 -1.80 6.35 18.31
C TYR A 83 -1.23 6.98 17.04
N VAL A 84 -1.91 8.02 16.55
CA VAL A 84 -1.61 8.72 15.29
C VAL A 84 -1.20 10.15 15.60
#